data_AF-A0A9R0Z0Z7-F1
#
_entry.id   AF-A0A9R0Z0Z7-F1
#
_cell.length_a   1.000
_cell.length_b   1.000
_cell.length_c   1.000
_cell.angle_alpha   90.00
_cell.angle_beta   90.00
_cell.angle_gamma   90.00
#
_symmetry.space_group_name_H-M   'P 1'
#
loop_
_entity.id
_entity.type
_entity.pdbx_description
1 polymer ?
#
loop_
_entity_poly.entity_id
_entity_poly.type
_entity_poly.pdbx_seq_one_letter_code
_entity_poly.pdbx_strand_id
1 'polypeptide(L)'
;MYDPGDSSSSRPHPHGKEELQPEVFLYTASASASRRRGRTSADRYAVCALLRGYGLAVDVRDVSRSKAHRSDLKSLLAARGCAFSLPQLLVGGRLVGGPDDVRQLHQAGGLRPLLNAAPRPSRAFVCQACKRVGSEPCPKCSESRNKMLDHGVIEEEEERVVLFYPTQVLSGAGADGSGEVSWSNTIGVIGRDLFIYCLHRLSRWEYGAIASLNRDFNSVVRNGDIYRLRRKNGVAEHWIYLSCYKNPPEWEAYDPSTGRWIQVPKMPPAQSKFIWESVAVGTELLVFGDRGRVALRYSILTNSWTWLADGMNTPRCFFGSASVGEKAYVAGGADSSRNVLSSAEMYDSETHTWTPLPSMNRARYGCSGVFMDGRFYVIGGNSSSHKVLTCGEEYDLNRRSWRVIDNMSQGLNETDEGASLLLAVVNNELYAADYEKNNELKQYDKLDNKWITLGKLPVHSKDKYGRDMGFRACGDRLIVIGPPSVWWLSFIHGSRMGNRLCGICLPHGHTGTTKFCVP
;
A
#
# COMPACT_ATOMS: atom_id res chain seq x y z
N MET A 1 33.69 61.01 -18.11
CA MET A 1 33.00 61.72 -19.20
C MET A 1 32.89 60.78 -20.38
N TYR A 2 31.66 60.59 -20.87
CA TYR A 2 31.24 60.03 -22.16
C TYR A 2 31.46 58.53 -22.51
N ASP A 3 30.33 57.84 -22.61
CA ASP A 3 29.94 56.63 -23.39
C ASP A 3 29.93 56.96 -24.93
N PRO A 4 29.63 56.06 -25.91
CA PRO A 4 29.25 54.63 -25.87
C PRO A 4 29.83 53.73 -27.03
N GLY A 5 29.49 52.42 -27.07
CA GLY A 5 29.54 51.65 -28.33
C GLY A 5 29.62 50.11 -28.23
N ASP A 6 28.45 49.47 -28.32
CA ASP A 6 28.14 48.07 -28.67
C ASP A 6 29.24 47.07 -29.09
N SER A 7 29.17 45.86 -28.50
CA SER A 7 28.97 44.65 -29.32
C SER A 7 28.30 43.53 -28.52
N SER A 8 27.13 43.16 -29.02
CA SER A 8 26.24 42.11 -28.57
C SER A 8 26.71 40.73 -29.05
N SER A 9 26.73 39.74 -28.16
CA SER A 9 26.55 38.34 -28.55
C SER A 9 25.74 37.59 -27.50
N SER A 10 24.42 37.65 -27.63
CA SER A 10 23.48 36.79 -26.92
C SER A 10 23.32 35.48 -27.69
N ARG A 11 23.81 34.38 -27.12
CA ARG A 11 23.35 33.02 -27.47
C ARG A 11 22.12 32.68 -26.61
N PRO A 12 21.07 32.07 -27.17
CA PRO A 12 19.84 31.78 -26.44
C PRO A 12 20.00 30.54 -25.55
N HIS A 13 19.53 30.64 -24.31
CA HIS A 13 19.21 29.49 -23.47
C HIS A 13 17.89 28.86 -23.94
N PRO A 14 17.83 27.55 -24.25
CA PRO A 14 16.56 26.86 -24.43
C PRO A 14 16.11 26.19 -23.12
N HIS A 15 14.80 25.98 -23.03
CA HIS A 15 14.03 25.25 -22.01
C HIS A 15 13.43 26.09 -20.88
N GLY A 16 12.37 26.81 -21.25
CA GLY A 16 11.26 27.08 -20.35
C GLY A 16 10.55 25.77 -19.97
N LYS A 17 10.11 25.69 -18.71
CA LYS A 17 9.15 24.68 -18.24
C LYS A 17 7.81 24.99 -18.92
N GLU A 18 7.34 24.12 -19.82
CA GLU A 18 5.93 24.13 -20.22
C GLU A 18 5.12 23.68 -19.00
N GLU A 19 4.54 24.65 -18.30
CA GLU A 19 3.59 24.41 -17.22
C GLU A 19 2.33 23.77 -17.83
N LEU A 20 2.09 22.49 -17.52
CA LEU A 20 0.96 21.72 -18.04
C LEU A 20 -0.35 22.40 -17.63
N GLN A 21 -1.03 23.04 -18.58
CA GLN A 21 -2.35 23.64 -18.36
C GLN A 21 -3.36 22.51 -18.07
N PRO A 22 -4.17 22.61 -17.00
CA PRO A 22 -5.18 21.61 -16.67
C PRO A 22 -6.31 21.62 -17.72
N GLU A 23 -6.72 20.45 -18.21
CA GLU A 23 -7.69 20.32 -19.32
C GLU A 23 -9.11 19.95 -18.86
N VAL A 24 -9.27 19.68 -17.57
CA VAL A 24 -10.56 19.45 -16.90
C VAL A 24 -10.75 20.53 -15.85
N PHE A 25 -11.87 21.24 -15.93
CA PHE A 25 -12.19 22.32 -15.01
C PHE A 25 -13.46 21.99 -14.24
N LEU A 26 -13.39 22.17 -12.92
CA LEU A 26 -14.53 22.05 -12.02
C LEU A 26 -14.82 23.40 -11.39
N TYR A 27 -15.90 24.05 -11.83
CA TYR A 27 -16.32 25.31 -11.25
C TYR A 27 -17.17 25.05 -10.00
N THR A 28 -16.77 25.65 -8.89
CA THR A 28 -17.38 25.45 -7.56
C THR A 28 -17.61 26.80 -6.88
N ALA A 29 -18.29 26.80 -5.72
CA ALA A 29 -18.42 27.98 -4.87
C ALA A 29 -18.00 27.65 -3.42
N SER A 30 -17.15 28.51 -2.83
CA SER A 30 -16.72 28.43 -1.43
C SER A 30 -17.89 28.29 -0.46
N ALA A 31 -17.69 27.45 0.55
CA ALA A 31 -18.59 27.26 1.70
C ALA A 31 -18.89 28.54 2.51
N SER A 32 -18.13 29.63 2.31
CA SER A 32 -18.36 30.94 2.95
C SER A 32 -19.55 31.71 2.36
N ALA A 33 -20.05 31.32 1.18
CA ALA A 33 -21.19 31.96 0.51
C ALA A 33 -22.50 31.15 0.63
N SER A 34 -22.49 29.98 1.29
CA SER A 34 -23.67 29.12 1.44
C SER A 34 -23.94 28.78 2.91
N ARG A 35 -25.22 28.66 3.30
CA ARG A 35 -25.63 28.23 4.66
C ARG A 35 -25.29 26.76 4.97
N ARG A 36 -24.67 26.01 4.05
CA ARG A 36 -24.39 24.56 4.15
C ARG A 36 -22.89 24.27 4.03
N ARG A 37 -22.13 24.70 5.04
CA ARG A 37 -20.65 24.73 5.08
C ARG A 37 -19.94 23.39 4.84
N GLY A 38 -20.49 22.28 5.32
CA GLY A 38 -19.86 20.95 5.21
C GLY A 38 -20.21 20.15 3.95
N ARG A 39 -21.24 20.57 3.19
CA ARG A 39 -21.74 19.79 2.03
C ARG A 39 -20.97 20.11 0.74
N THR A 40 -20.61 21.37 0.50
CA THR A 40 -19.92 21.80 -0.73
C THR A 40 -18.46 21.34 -0.83
N SER A 41 -17.79 21.11 0.30
CA SER A 41 -16.41 20.62 0.33
C SER A 41 -16.30 19.13 -0.01
N ALA A 42 -17.28 18.33 0.42
CA ALA A 42 -17.30 16.89 0.20
C ALA A 42 -17.55 16.55 -1.28
N ASP A 43 -18.53 17.21 -1.89
CA ASP A 43 -18.89 17.03 -3.30
C ASP A 43 -17.71 17.36 -4.22
N ARG A 44 -17.03 18.48 -3.93
CA ARG A 44 -15.80 18.89 -4.62
C ARG A 44 -14.73 17.80 -4.56
N TYR A 45 -14.47 17.25 -3.37
CA TYR A 45 -13.43 16.25 -3.18
C TYR A 45 -13.77 14.93 -3.89
N ALA A 46 -15.03 14.46 -3.80
CA ALA A 46 -15.47 13.24 -4.46
C ALA A 46 -15.35 13.31 -5.99
N VAL A 47 -15.73 14.43 -6.59
CA VAL A 47 -15.61 14.65 -8.04
C VAL A 47 -14.14 14.73 -8.45
N CYS A 48 -13.29 15.43 -7.68
CA CYS A 48 -11.85 15.45 -7.93
C CYS A 48 -11.23 14.05 -7.84
N ALA A 49 -11.57 13.27 -6.81
CA ALA A 49 -11.10 11.90 -6.65
C ALA A 49 -11.52 11.02 -7.83
N LEU A 50 -12.75 11.17 -8.32
CA LEU A 50 -13.22 10.44 -9.50
C LEU A 50 -12.38 10.77 -10.75
N LEU A 51 -12.23 12.06 -11.05
CA LEU A 51 -11.52 12.53 -12.24
C LEU A 51 -10.03 12.18 -12.17
N ARG A 52 -9.41 12.31 -10.99
CA ARG A 52 -8.04 11.82 -10.73
C ARG A 52 -7.92 10.32 -10.91
N GLY A 53 -8.92 9.55 -10.46
CA GLY A 53 -9.00 8.10 -10.68
C GLY A 53 -9.05 7.76 -12.18
N TYR A 54 -9.64 8.64 -13.00
CA TYR A 54 -9.59 8.54 -14.46
C TYR A 54 -8.25 8.96 -15.09
N GLY A 55 -7.31 9.47 -14.30
CA GLY A 55 -6.01 9.97 -14.77
C GLY A 55 -6.05 11.39 -15.30
N LEU A 56 -7.07 12.18 -14.92
CA LEU A 56 -7.26 13.55 -15.40
C LEU A 56 -6.72 14.56 -14.37
N ALA A 57 -5.98 15.55 -14.85
CA ALA A 57 -5.62 16.73 -14.06
C ALA A 57 -6.82 17.67 -13.97
N VAL A 58 -7.23 18.04 -12.76
CA VAL A 58 -8.43 18.85 -12.51
C VAL A 58 -8.05 20.20 -11.93
N ASP A 59 -8.42 21.28 -12.59
CA ASP A 59 -8.39 22.64 -12.04
C ASP A 59 -9.73 22.98 -11.41
N VAL A 60 -9.70 23.29 -10.12
CA VAL A 60 -10.89 23.60 -9.34
C VAL A 60 -11.02 25.11 -9.19
N ARG A 61 -11.95 25.69 -9.94
CA ARG A 61 -12.17 27.14 -9.98
C ARG A 61 -13.27 27.56 -9.03
N ASP A 62 -12.91 28.28 -7.97
CA ASP A 62 -13.89 28.86 -7.04
C ASP A 62 -14.43 30.19 -7.57
N VAL A 63 -15.69 30.19 -8.01
CA VAL A 63 -16.36 31.37 -8.56
C VAL A 63 -16.76 32.35 -7.45
N SER A 64 -16.89 31.92 -6.19
CA SER A 64 -17.22 32.86 -5.11
C SER A 64 -16.06 33.79 -4.77
N ARG A 65 -14.82 33.32 -4.97
CA ARG A 65 -13.58 34.04 -4.61
C ARG A 65 -12.94 34.81 -5.77
N SER A 66 -13.29 34.48 -7.01
CA SER A 66 -12.68 35.09 -8.21
C SER A 66 -13.72 35.69 -9.14
N LYS A 67 -13.59 36.99 -9.42
CA LYS A 67 -14.40 37.67 -10.45
C LYS A 67 -14.07 37.13 -11.85
N ALA A 68 -12.81 36.76 -12.10
CA ALA A 68 -12.37 36.16 -13.35
C ALA A 68 -13.06 34.80 -13.58
N HIS A 69 -13.04 33.89 -12.60
CA HIS A 69 -13.74 32.60 -12.71
C HIS A 69 -15.25 32.75 -12.89
N ARG A 70 -15.87 33.76 -12.25
CA ARG A 70 -17.29 34.07 -12.48
C ARG A 70 -17.57 34.52 -13.89
N SER A 71 -16.74 35.41 -14.43
CA SER A 71 -16.91 35.93 -15.78
C SER A 71 -16.74 34.81 -16.80
N ASP A 72 -15.70 34.00 -16.63
CA ASP A 72 -15.40 32.84 -17.46
C ASP A 72 -16.55 31.83 -17.49
N LEU A 73 -17.05 31.41 -16.31
CA LEU A 73 -18.21 30.52 -16.22
C LEU A 73 -19.47 31.13 -16.85
N LYS A 74 -19.73 32.43 -16.64
CA LYS A 74 -20.88 33.12 -17.26
C LYS A 74 -20.78 33.13 -18.78
N SER A 75 -19.60 33.35 -19.35
CA SER A 75 -19.39 33.30 -20.81
C SER A 75 -19.66 31.91 -21.38
N LEU A 76 -19.21 30.85 -20.70
CA LEU A 76 -19.48 29.47 -21.10
C LEU A 76 -20.97 29.13 -21.06
N LEU A 77 -21.70 29.68 -20.09
CA LEU A 77 -23.12 29.41 -19.88
C LEU A 77 -24.04 30.35 -20.65
N ALA A 78 -23.54 31.48 -21.15
CA ALA A 78 -24.30 32.41 -21.99
C ALA A 78 -24.84 31.73 -23.26
N ALA A 79 -24.19 30.68 -23.75
CA ALA A 79 -24.68 29.84 -24.85
C ALA A 79 -25.92 28.98 -24.50
N ARG A 80 -26.19 28.72 -23.21
CA ARG A 80 -27.31 27.89 -22.74
C ARG A 80 -28.55 28.69 -22.30
N GLY A 81 -28.42 29.99 -22.02
CA GLY A 81 -29.57 30.88 -21.73
C GLY A 81 -30.40 30.53 -20.47
N CYS A 82 -29.92 29.66 -19.58
CA CYS A 82 -30.69 29.15 -18.43
C CYS A 82 -30.02 29.43 -17.08
N ALA A 83 -30.83 29.41 -16.01
CA ALA A 83 -30.33 29.31 -14.63
C ALA A 83 -29.57 27.98 -14.46
N PHE A 84 -28.49 28.00 -13.68
CA PHE A 84 -27.60 26.85 -13.50
C PHE A 84 -27.26 26.64 -12.02
N SER A 85 -27.16 25.36 -11.63
CA SER A 85 -26.70 24.95 -10.31
C SER A 85 -25.18 24.68 -10.34
N LEU A 86 -24.49 24.88 -9.22
CA LEU A 86 -23.09 24.49 -9.07
C LEU A 86 -22.97 23.17 -8.30
N PRO A 87 -21.88 22.41 -8.48
CA PRO A 87 -20.77 22.63 -9.42
C PRO A 87 -21.06 22.30 -10.89
N GLN A 88 -20.22 22.86 -11.78
CA GLN A 88 -20.27 22.69 -13.24
C GLN A 88 -18.96 22.05 -13.74
N LEU A 89 -19.08 20.99 -14.54
CA LEU A 89 -17.95 20.21 -15.06
C LEU A 89 -17.65 20.52 -16.54
N LEU A 90 -16.39 20.81 -16.84
CA LEU A 90 -15.84 21.00 -18.17
C LEU A 90 -14.76 19.94 -18.42
N VAL A 91 -14.84 19.20 -19.53
CA VAL A 91 -13.87 18.15 -19.89
C VAL A 91 -13.37 18.39 -21.31
N GLY A 92 -12.06 18.63 -21.48
CA GLY A 92 -11.45 18.81 -22.80
C GLY A 92 -12.07 19.96 -23.60
N GLY A 93 -12.38 21.08 -22.92
CA GLY A 93 -13.05 22.24 -23.52
C GLY A 93 -14.56 22.10 -23.75
N ARG A 94 -15.16 20.92 -23.51
CA ARG A 94 -16.60 20.68 -23.65
C ARG A 94 -17.33 20.80 -22.30
N LEU A 95 -18.36 21.66 -22.25
CA LEU A 95 -19.22 21.78 -21.08
C LEU A 95 -20.09 20.54 -20.96
N VAL A 96 -19.84 19.74 -19.91
CA VAL A 96 -20.66 18.59 -19.56
C VAL A 96 -21.92 19.09 -18.86
N GLY A 97 -21.74 19.99 -17.90
CA GLY A 97 -22.84 20.67 -17.20
C GLY A 97 -22.91 20.32 -15.72
N GLY A 98 -24.13 20.40 -15.18
CA GLY A 98 -24.42 20.12 -13.77
C GLY A 98 -24.55 18.63 -13.44
N PRO A 99 -24.89 18.28 -12.20
CA PRO A 99 -25.04 16.88 -11.77
C PRO A 99 -26.09 16.10 -12.57
N ASP A 100 -27.22 16.72 -12.92
CA ASP A 100 -28.25 16.08 -13.75
C ASP A 100 -27.77 15.79 -15.17
N ASP A 101 -27.07 16.74 -15.78
CA ASP A 101 -26.46 16.56 -17.10
C ASP A 101 -25.46 15.39 -17.09
N VAL A 102 -24.64 15.30 -16.04
CA VAL A 102 -23.68 14.20 -15.87
C VAL A 102 -24.40 12.87 -15.66
N ARG A 103 -25.46 12.83 -14.84
CA ARG A 103 -26.26 11.61 -14.62
C ARG A 103 -26.86 11.11 -15.93
N GLN A 104 -27.51 11.99 -16.68
CA GLN A 104 -28.13 11.64 -17.96
C GLN A 104 -27.09 11.15 -18.96
N LEU A 105 -25.94 11.83 -19.05
CA LEU A 105 -24.85 11.42 -19.91
C LEU A 105 -24.25 10.06 -19.50
N HIS A 106 -24.15 9.77 -18.20
CA HIS A 106 -23.72 8.47 -17.72
C HIS A 106 -24.72 7.36 -18.05
N GLN A 107 -26.01 7.59 -17.80
CA GLN A 107 -27.08 6.62 -18.10
C GLN A 107 -27.19 6.33 -19.60
N ALA A 108 -26.92 7.33 -20.45
CA ALA A 108 -26.84 7.16 -21.89
C ALA A 108 -25.52 6.50 -22.37
N GLY A 109 -24.60 6.15 -21.46
CA GLY A 109 -23.31 5.52 -21.77
C GLY A 109 -22.25 6.48 -22.35
N GLY A 110 -22.54 7.77 -22.45
CA GLY A 110 -21.67 8.77 -23.08
C GLY A 110 -20.55 9.30 -22.18
N LEU A 111 -20.67 9.18 -20.85
CA LEU A 111 -19.70 9.77 -19.91
C LEU A 111 -18.34 9.07 -19.98
N ARG A 112 -18.31 7.73 -20.04
CA ARG A 112 -17.06 6.97 -20.04
C ARG A 112 -16.22 7.21 -21.31
N PRO A 113 -16.77 7.19 -22.53
CA PRO A 113 -16.05 7.61 -23.74
C PRO A 113 -15.51 9.04 -23.65
N LEU A 114 -16.29 9.99 -23.12
CA LEU A 114 -15.86 11.37 -22.93
C LEU A 114 -14.63 11.46 -22.01
N LEU A 115 -14.66 10.81 -20.84
CA LEU A 115 -13.54 10.78 -19.91
C LEU A 115 -12.32 10.05 -20.47
N ASN A 116 -12.53 9.02 -21.31
CA ASN A 116 -11.44 8.31 -21.96
C ASN A 116 -10.75 9.13 -23.06
N ALA A 117 -11.53 9.94 -23.79
CA ALA A 117 -11.06 10.83 -24.86
C ALA A 117 -10.47 12.14 -24.33
N ALA A 118 -10.75 12.48 -23.07
CA ALA A 118 -10.15 13.63 -22.43
C ALA A 118 -8.62 13.50 -22.45
N PRO A 119 -7.91 14.55 -22.89
CA PRO A 119 -6.46 14.53 -22.90
C PRO A 119 -5.93 14.45 -21.45
N ARG A 120 -4.75 13.84 -21.33
CA ARG A 120 -4.16 13.44 -20.05
C ARG A 120 -2.85 14.18 -19.88
N PRO A 121 -2.46 14.54 -18.64
CA PRO A 121 -1.07 14.94 -18.39
C PRO A 121 -0.18 13.85 -18.97
N SER A 122 0.77 14.26 -19.81
CA SER A 122 1.63 13.41 -20.62
C SER A 122 2.12 12.21 -19.81
N ARG A 123 1.99 11.00 -20.35
CA ARG A 123 2.57 9.80 -19.73
C ARG A 123 4.03 10.06 -19.44
N ALA A 124 4.41 9.96 -18.17
CA ALA A 124 5.78 10.22 -17.75
C ALA A 124 6.58 8.92 -17.79
N PHE A 125 7.61 8.90 -18.61
CA PHE A 125 8.70 7.95 -18.51
C PHE A 125 9.62 8.39 -17.38
N VAL A 126 9.84 7.49 -16.42
CA VAL A 126 10.91 7.63 -15.44
C VAL A 126 12.06 6.74 -15.87
N CYS A 127 13.17 7.35 -16.24
CA CYS A 127 14.41 6.63 -16.49
C CYS A 127 14.96 6.10 -15.17
N GLN A 128 15.01 4.78 -15.01
CA GLN A 128 15.52 4.17 -13.79
C GLN A 128 17.02 4.43 -13.59
N ALA A 129 17.76 4.71 -14.66
CA ALA A 129 19.21 4.96 -14.64
C ALA A 129 19.57 6.38 -14.18
N CYS A 130 18.99 7.41 -14.82
CA CYS A 130 19.33 8.81 -14.54
C CYS A 130 18.24 9.57 -13.78
N LYS A 131 17.13 8.89 -13.42
CA LYS A 131 15.96 9.47 -12.75
C LYS A 131 15.27 10.59 -13.52
N ARG A 132 15.62 10.80 -14.80
CA ARG A 132 14.93 11.74 -15.68
C ARG A 132 13.45 11.33 -15.81
N VAL A 133 12.58 12.28 -15.53
CA VAL A 133 11.14 12.21 -15.82
C VAL A 133 10.90 12.96 -17.13
N GLY A 134 10.11 12.41 -18.05
CA GLY A 134 9.78 13.08 -19.31
C GLY A 134 8.64 12.38 -20.06
N SER A 135 8.06 13.05 -21.04
CA SER A 135 6.97 12.50 -21.88
C SER A 135 7.41 11.43 -22.88
N GLU A 136 8.73 11.24 -23.03
CA GLU A 136 9.35 10.27 -23.93
C GLU A 136 10.42 9.43 -23.21
N PRO A 137 10.72 8.22 -23.69
CA PRO A 137 11.84 7.42 -23.18
C PRO A 137 13.13 8.26 -23.16
N CYS A 138 13.89 8.18 -22.06
CA CYS A 138 15.16 8.89 -21.98
C CYS A 138 16.07 8.44 -23.15
N PRO A 139 16.49 9.35 -24.04
CA PRO A 139 17.27 9.02 -25.23
C PRO A 139 18.73 8.71 -24.90
N LYS A 140 19.21 9.10 -23.70
CA LYS A 140 20.59 8.91 -23.26
C LYS A 140 20.81 7.59 -22.52
N CYS A 141 19.74 6.91 -22.12
CA CYS A 141 19.82 5.65 -21.40
C CYS A 141 19.09 4.61 -22.24
N SER A 142 19.65 3.40 -22.35
CA SER A 142 19.02 2.32 -23.14
C SER A 142 17.52 2.22 -22.84
N GLU A 143 16.70 2.11 -23.88
CA GLU A 143 15.23 2.21 -23.77
C GLU A 143 14.64 1.31 -22.68
N SER A 144 15.24 0.13 -22.47
CA SER A 144 14.91 -0.86 -21.43
C SER A 144 14.93 -0.34 -20.00
N ARG A 145 15.57 0.81 -19.72
CA ARG A 145 15.63 1.41 -18.37
C ARG A 145 14.56 2.46 -18.14
N ASN A 146 13.75 2.80 -19.14
CA ASN A 146 12.63 3.74 -18.98
C ASN A 146 11.37 2.98 -18.55
N LYS A 147 10.74 3.38 -17.43
CA LYS A 147 9.45 2.84 -17.01
C LYS A 147 8.37 3.87 -17.27
N MET A 148 7.36 3.51 -18.04
CA MET A 148 6.15 4.31 -18.20
C MET A 148 5.34 4.22 -16.90
N LEU A 149 5.06 5.36 -16.28
CA LEU A 149 4.13 5.44 -15.15
C LEU A 149 2.76 5.89 -15.66
N ASP A 150 1.72 5.16 -15.30
CA ASP A 150 0.32 5.47 -15.68
C ASP A 150 -0.36 6.39 -14.65
N HIS A 151 0.41 6.89 -13.68
CA HIS A 151 -0.02 7.92 -12.73
C HIS A 151 0.55 9.26 -13.20
N GLY A 152 -0.34 10.20 -13.57
CA GLY A 152 0.06 11.56 -13.87
C GLY A 152 0.91 12.09 -12.73
N VAL A 153 2.10 12.59 -13.06
CA VAL A 153 2.93 13.32 -12.10
C VAL A 153 2.19 14.62 -11.79
N ILE A 154 1.38 14.60 -10.74
CA ILE A 154 0.91 15.83 -10.11
C ILE A 154 2.00 16.15 -9.09
N GLU A 155 2.83 17.15 -9.37
CA GLU A 155 3.56 17.81 -8.28
C GLU A 155 2.50 18.32 -7.29
N GLU A 156 2.32 17.64 -6.16
CA GLU A 156 1.37 18.07 -5.14
C GLU A 156 1.92 19.32 -4.44
N GLU A 157 1.14 20.41 -4.50
CA GLU A 157 1.13 21.43 -3.45
C GLU A 157 0.79 20.78 -2.10
N GLU A 158 1.48 21.23 -1.06
CA GLU A 158 1.27 20.81 0.32
C GLU A 158 -0.17 21.11 0.80
N GLU A 159 -1.05 20.11 0.82
CA GLU A 159 -2.19 20.10 1.74
C GLU A 159 -1.86 19.25 2.97
N ARG A 160 -1.29 19.90 3.99
CA ARG A 160 -1.27 19.41 5.36
C ARG A 160 -2.70 19.42 5.91
N VAL A 161 -3.35 18.25 6.03
CA VAL A 161 -4.51 18.11 6.94
C VAL A 161 -4.45 16.81 7.73
N VAL A 162 -4.63 16.99 9.03
CA VAL A 162 -4.55 16.06 10.15
C VAL A 162 -5.70 15.04 10.14
N LEU A 163 -5.36 13.79 10.47
CA LEU A 163 -6.29 12.69 10.71
C LEU A 163 -7.25 12.99 11.87
N PHE A 164 -8.56 12.84 11.65
CA PHE A 164 -9.52 12.62 12.73
C PHE A 164 -10.53 11.54 12.34
N TYR A 165 -10.55 10.46 13.13
CA TYR A 165 -11.71 9.57 13.34
C TYR A 165 -11.94 9.55 14.85
N PRO A 166 -13.19 9.69 15.34
CA PRO A 166 -14.18 8.61 15.23
C PRO A 166 -15.60 9.06 14.83
N THR A 167 -16.32 8.13 14.19
CA THR A 167 -17.76 8.20 13.92
C THR A 167 -18.56 8.12 15.22
N GLN A 168 -19.28 9.19 15.56
CA GLN A 168 -20.51 9.10 16.36
C GLN A 168 -21.71 9.61 15.56
N VAL A 169 -22.80 8.87 15.74
CA VAL A 169 -24.08 8.90 15.04
C VAL A 169 -24.85 10.17 15.37
N LEU A 170 -25.40 10.86 14.38
CA LEU A 170 -26.66 11.59 14.55
C LEU A 170 -27.59 11.37 13.36
N SER A 171 -28.76 10.84 13.73
CA SER A 171 -30.00 10.73 12.98
C SER A 171 -30.52 12.08 12.50
N GLY A 172 -31.20 12.07 11.36
CA GLY A 172 -31.98 13.22 10.90
C GLY A 172 -32.48 13.01 9.48
N ALA A 173 -33.52 12.18 9.33
CA ALA A 173 -34.36 12.19 8.14
C ALA A 173 -35.09 13.54 8.08
N GLY A 174 -35.07 14.18 6.92
CA GLY A 174 -35.85 15.36 6.61
C GLY A 174 -36.13 15.34 5.11
N ALA A 175 -37.35 14.90 4.78
CA ALA A 175 -37.91 15.03 3.45
C ALA A 175 -38.16 16.50 3.14
N ASP A 176 -37.81 16.94 1.93
CA ASP A 176 -38.50 18.03 1.25
C ASP A 176 -38.28 17.89 -0.26
N GLY A 177 -39.40 17.85 -0.98
CA GLY A 177 -39.49 17.71 -2.43
C GLY A 177 -39.31 19.05 -3.13
N SER A 178 -38.11 19.29 -3.64
CA SER A 178 -37.87 20.08 -4.84
C SER A 178 -36.67 19.45 -5.56
N GLY A 179 -36.92 18.88 -6.74
CA GLY A 179 -35.99 18.03 -7.46
C GLY A 179 -34.84 18.78 -8.13
N GLU A 180 -34.00 19.45 -7.35
CA GLU A 180 -32.63 19.75 -7.78
C GLU A 180 -31.74 18.58 -7.34
N VAL A 181 -31.22 17.83 -8.30
CA VAL A 181 -30.22 16.81 -7.99
C VAL A 181 -28.95 17.52 -7.56
N SER A 182 -28.60 17.38 -6.29
CA SER A 182 -27.35 17.89 -5.76
C SER A 182 -26.25 16.85 -5.97
N TRP A 183 -25.03 17.32 -6.27
CA TRP A 183 -23.81 16.49 -6.24
C TRP A 183 -23.58 15.81 -4.87
N SER A 184 -24.35 16.16 -3.83
CA SER A 184 -24.40 15.46 -2.55
C SER A 184 -24.67 13.95 -2.64
N ASN A 185 -25.28 13.48 -3.74
CA ASN A 185 -25.39 12.06 -4.06
C ASN A 185 -24.56 11.69 -5.31
N THR A 186 -23.27 12.06 -5.31
CA THR A 186 -22.35 11.80 -6.43
C THR A 186 -22.34 10.32 -6.83
N ILE A 187 -22.39 9.39 -5.86
CA ILE A 187 -22.44 7.94 -6.14
C ILE A 187 -23.71 7.57 -6.92
N GLY A 188 -24.87 8.14 -6.57
CA GLY A 188 -26.10 7.93 -7.33
C GLY A 188 -26.13 8.66 -8.69
N VAL A 189 -25.48 9.82 -8.79
CA VAL A 189 -25.36 10.58 -10.05
C VAL A 189 -24.48 9.85 -11.07
N ILE A 190 -23.30 9.39 -10.65
CA ILE A 190 -22.28 8.80 -11.52
C ILE A 190 -22.39 7.27 -11.58
N GLY A 191 -23.00 6.64 -10.58
CA GLY A 191 -23.09 5.17 -10.47
C GLY A 191 -21.97 4.57 -9.60
N ARG A 192 -22.35 3.60 -8.76
CA ARG A 192 -21.44 2.92 -7.82
C ARG A 192 -20.28 2.22 -8.51
N ASP A 193 -20.53 1.54 -9.62
CA ASP A 193 -19.51 0.78 -10.36
C ASP A 193 -18.45 1.67 -10.97
N LEU A 194 -18.87 2.80 -11.57
CA LEU A 194 -17.92 3.78 -12.11
C LEU A 194 -17.08 4.37 -10.99
N PHE A 195 -17.69 4.65 -9.83
CA PHE A 195 -16.98 5.19 -8.69
C PHE A 195 -15.93 4.21 -8.16
N ILE A 196 -16.28 2.93 -7.96
CA ILE A 196 -15.31 1.87 -7.59
C ILE A 196 -14.20 1.76 -8.65
N TYR A 197 -14.57 1.84 -9.92
CA TYR A 197 -13.61 1.85 -11.04
C TYR A 197 -12.68 3.07 -11.02
N CYS A 198 -13.06 4.21 -10.44
CA CYS A 198 -12.13 5.32 -10.27
C CYS A 198 -11.21 5.09 -9.08
N LEU A 199 -11.81 4.69 -7.95
CA LEU A 199 -11.09 4.54 -6.69
C LEU A 199 -9.99 3.48 -6.76
N HIS A 200 -10.15 2.41 -7.55
CA HIS A 200 -9.12 1.37 -7.64
C HIS A 200 -7.77 1.87 -8.18
N ARG A 201 -7.76 3.05 -8.83
CA ARG A 201 -6.55 3.69 -9.40
C ARG A 201 -5.94 4.75 -8.50
N LEU A 202 -6.69 5.21 -7.49
CA LEU A 202 -6.19 6.17 -6.51
C LEU A 202 -5.27 5.49 -5.51
N SER A 203 -4.39 6.30 -4.90
CA SER A 203 -3.59 5.81 -3.78
C SER A 203 -4.50 5.40 -2.64
N ARG A 204 -4.21 4.29 -1.94
CA ARG A 204 -4.96 3.92 -0.72
C ARG A 204 -4.90 5.00 0.35
N TRP A 205 -3.89 5.87 0.32
CA TRP A 205 -3.82 7.03 1.19
C TRP A 205 -5.06 7.94 1.07
N GLU A 206 -5.59 8.12 -0.13
CA GLU A 206 -6.76 8.98 -0.38
C GLU A 206 -8.06 8.37 0.17
N TYR A 207 -8.11 7.05 0.38
CA TYR A 207 -9.34 6.36 0.81
C TYR A 207 -9.84 6.84 2.16
N GLY A 208 -8.95 7.24 3.07
CA GLY A 208 -9.33 7.81 4.36
C GLY A 208 -10.08 9.13 4.22
N ALA A 209 -9.61 10.02 3.34
CA ALA A 209 -10.29 11.28 3.07
C ALA A 209 -11.62 11.07 2.33
N ILE A 210 -11.70 10.10 1.42
CA ILE A 210 -12.93 9.75 0.72
C ILE A 210 -13.96 9.15 1.67
N ALA A 211 -13.53 8.25 2.56
CA ALA A 211 -14.41 7.60 3.53
C ALA A 211 -14.98 8.55 4.59
N SER A 212 -14.35 9.71 4.82
CA SER A 212 -14.82 10.70 5.80
C SER A 212 -15.89 11.64 5.25
N LEU A 213 -16.14 11.62 3.93
CA LEU A 213 -17.09 12.54 3.28
C LEU A 213 -18.54 12.33 3.73
N ASN A 214 -19.07 11.11 3.65
CA ASN A 214 -20.39 10.73 4.13
C ASN A 214 -20.52 9.19 4.28
N ARG A 215 -21.70 8.72 4.73
CA ARG A 215 -21.99 7.28 4.95
C ARG A 215 -21.89 6.43 3.69
N ASP A 216 -22.27 6.94 2.52
CA ASP A 216 -22.25 6.20 1.26
C ASP A 216 -20.81 6.01 0.76
N PHE A 217 -19.99 7.07 0.77
CA PHE A 217 -18.56 6.95 0.44
C PHE A 217 -17.84 6.05 1.45
N ASN A 218 -18.15 6.19 2.73
CA ASN A 218 -17.62 5.30 3.77
C ASN A 218 -17.96 3.83 3.47
N SER A 219 -19.21 3.53 3.12
CA SER A 219 -19.65 2.19 2.74
C SER A 219 -18.87 1.64 1.55
N VAL A 220 -18.68 2.43 0.49
CA VAL A 220 -17.93 1.99 -0.71
C VAL A 220 -16.46 1.72 -0.41
N VAL A 221 -15.81 2.57 0.40
CA VAL A 221 -14.40 2.36 0.75
C VAL A 221 -14.20 1.12 1.63
N ARG A 222 -15.13 0.89 2.56
CA ARG A 222 -14.99 -0.14 3.60
C ARG A 222 -15.49 -1.53 3.21
N ASN A 223 -16.26 -1.67 2.12
CA ASN A 223 -16.87 -2.95 1.76
C ASN A 223 -15.93 -3.95 1.02
N GLY A 224 -14.70 -3.52 0.70
CA GLY A 224 -13.69 -4.36 0.06
C GLY A 224 -13.76 -4.45 -1.46
N ASP A 225 -14.81 -3.92 -2.12
CA ASP A 225 -14.98 -4.06 -3.58
C ASP A 225 -13.84 -3.42 -4.38
N ILE A 226 -13.36 -2.28 -3.90
CA ILE A 226 -12.19 -1.60 -4.49
C ILE A 226 -10.98 -2.54 -4.48
N TYR A 227 -10.74 -3.24 -3.37
CA TYR A 227 -9.60 -4.14 -3.21
C TYR A 227 -9.75 -5.40 -4.07
N ARG A 228 -10.96 -5.96 -4.17
CA ARG A 228 -11.24 -7.06 -5.10
C ARG A 228 -10.96 -6.66 -6.55
N LEU A 229 -11.39 -5.46 -6.95
CA LEU A 229 -11.12 -4.94 -8.29
C LEU A 229 -9.63 -4.67 -8.52
N ARG A 230 -8.92 -4.12 -7.54
CA ARG A 230 -7.46 -3.93 -7.59
C ARG A 230 -6.75 -5.27 -7.80
N ARG A 231 -7.10 -6.31 -7.03
CA ARG A 231 -6.56 -7.66 -7.20
C ARG A 231 -6.83 -8.22 -8.60
N LYS A 232 -8.08 -8.14 -9.07
CA LYS A 232 -8.47 -8.58 -10.42
C LYS A 232 -7.67 -7.86 -11.53
N ASN A 233 -7.32 -6.60 -11.31
CA ASN A 233 -6.58 -5.78 -12.26
C ASN A 233 -5.05 -5.81 -12.03
N GLY A 234 -4.53 -6.61 -11.09
CA GLY A 234 -3.11 -6.68 -10.76
C GLY A 234 -2.53 -5.40 -10.15
N VAL A 235 -3.38 -4.54 -9.56
CA VAL A 235 -2.97 -3.29 -8.93
C VAL A 235 -2.60 -3.55 -7.46
N ALA A 236 -1.30 -3.58 -7.17
CA ALA A 236 -0.78 -3.74 -5.81
C ALA A 236 -0.21 -2.43 -5.27
N GLU A 237 -0.49 -2.16 -4.00
CA GLU A 237 0.19 -1.14 -3.20
C GLU A 237 0.75 -1.82 -1.95
N HIS A 238 2.07 -1.69 -1.75
CA HIS A 238 2.75 -2.33 -0.64
C HIS A 238 2.97 -1.31 0.47
N TRP A 239 2.38 -1.55 1.63
CA TRP A 239 2.64 -0.76 2.84
C TRP A 239 3.41 -1.62 3.83
N ILE A 240 4.30 -0.99 4.57
CA ILE A 240 5.13 -1.66 5.56
C ILE A 240 4.51 -1.40 6.92
N TYR A 241 3.99 -2.44 7.55
CA TYR A 241 3.47 -2.39 8.91
C TYR A 241 4.60 -2.74 9.86
N LEU A 242 4.83 -1.88 10.84
CA LEU A 242 5.91 -1.96 11.80
C LEU A 242 5.31 -1.92 13.20
N SER A 243 5.80 -2.79 14.07
CA SER A 243 5.54 -2.71 15.49
C SER A 243 6.86 -2.69 16.24
N CYS A 244 7.02 -1.64 17.03
CA CYS A 244 8.11 -1.52 17.98
C CYS A 244 7.62 -2.01 19.34
N TYR A 245 8.50 -2.65 20.11
CA TYR A 245 8.19 -3.13 21.45
C TYR A 245 7.87 -1.96 22.40
N LYS A 246 6.59 -1.60 22.46
CA LYS A 246 5.97 -0.71 23.44
C LYS A 246 4.80 -1.45 24.10
N ASN A 247 4.33 -0.96 25.24
CA ASN A 247 3.21 -1.55 25.96
C ASN A 247 2.02 -0.57 26.09
N PRO A 248 0.89 -0.79 25.38
CA PRO A 248 0.67 -1.82 24.36
C PRO A 248 1.53 -1.58 23.10
N PRO A 249 1.72 -2.58 22.22
CA PRO A 249 2.50 -2.40 21.00
C PRO A 249 1.82 -1.36 20.12
N GLU A 250 2.57 -0.34 19.76
CA GLU A 250 2.14 0.64 18.79
C GLU A 250 2.50 0.11 17.40
N TRP A 251 1.52 0.16 16.50
CA TRP A 251 1.73 -0.17 15.10
C TRP A 251 1.77 1.13 14.30
N GLU A 252 2.67 1.16 13.33
CA GLU A 252 2.78 2.22 12.35
C GLU A 252 2.80 1.57 10.97
N ALA A 253 2.22 2.24 9.98
CA ALA A 253 2.31 1.82 8.60
C ALA A 253 3.10 2.88 7.82
N TYR A 254 3.97 2.43 6.93
CA TYR A 254 4.75 3.28 6.05
C TYR A 254 4.42 2.95 4.60
N ASP A 255 4.09 3.98 3.81
CA ASP A 255 3.90 3.86 2.38
C ASP A 255 5.19 4.26 1.64
N PRO A 256 5.96 3.30 1.08
CA PRO A 256 7.18 3.60 0.36
C PRO A 256 6.96 4.34 -0.96
N SER A 257 5.74 4.34 -1.50
CA SER A 257 5.42 5.01 -2.77
C SER A 257 5.28 6.51 -2.61
N THR A 258 4.72 6.95 -1.48
CA THR A 258 4.50 8.38 -1.14
C THR A 258 5.45 8.91 -0.08
N GLY A 259 6.20 8.02 0.59
CA GLY A 259 7.09 8.38 1.70
C GLY A 259 6.36 8.78 2.97
N ARG A 260 5.08 8.40 3.11
CA ARG A 260 4.21 8.84 4.21
C ARG A 260 4.10 7.78 5.30
N TRP A 261 4.05 8.26 6.54
CA TRP A 261 3.70 7.47 7.71
C TRP A 261 2.22 7.57 8.01
N ILE A 262 1.66 6.45 8.47
CA ILE A 262 0.24 6.25 8.70
C ILE A 262 0.10 5.66 10.10
N GLN A 263 -0.63 6.39 10.94
CA GLN A 263 -0.88 5.96 12.30
C GLN A 263 -1.91 4.83 12.30
N VAL A 264 -1.51 3.65 12.78
CA VAL A 264 -2.43 2.53 13.00
C VAL A 264 -3.11 2.75 14.36
N PRO A 265 -4.44 2.48 14.49
CA PRO A 265 -5.13 2.58 15.77
C PRO A 265 -4.42 1.75 16.84
N LYS A 266 -4.46 2.24 18.08
CA LYS A 266 -3.92 1.48 19.22
C LYS A 266 -4.63 0.14 19.29
N MET A 267 -3.84 -0.92 19.43
CA MET A 267 -4.41 -2.23 19.70
C MET A 267 -5.24 -2.18 20.98
N PRO A 268 -6.37 -2.92 21.04
CA PRO A 268 -7.05 -3.18 22.29
C PRO A 268 -6.05 -3.73 23.31
N PRO A 269 -6.24 -3.49 24.62
CA PRO A 269 -5.39 -4.08 25.64
C PRO A 269 -5.46 -5.61 25.50
N ALA A 270 -4.45 -6.19 24.86
CA ALA A 270 -4.30 -7.63 24.87
C ALA A 270 -3.95 -7.99 26.32
N GLN A 271 -4.66 -8.96 26.90
CA GLN A 271 -4.31 -9.49 28.23
C GLN A 271 -2.90 -10.12 28.24
N SER A 272 -2.31 -10.33 27.07
CA SER A 272 -0.98 -10.90 26.87
C SER A 272 0.11 -9.84 26.74
N LYS A 273 1.19 -10.06 27.49
CA LYS A 273 2.41 -9.23 27.54
C LYS A 273 3.40 -9.51 26.38
N PHE A 274 3.06 -10.43 25.49
CA PHE A 274 3.98 -10.96 24.48
C PHE A 274 3.27 -11.21 23.15
N ILE A 275 3.46 -10.33 22.15
CA ILE A 275 3.03 -10.59 20.77
C ILE A 275 4.16 -11.24 19.99
N TRP A 276 3.96 -12.49 19.62
CA TRP A 276 4.94 -13.31 18.93
C TRP A 276 4.24 -13.84 17.69
N GLU A 277 4.54 -13.12 16.59
CA GLU A 277 4.16 -13.36 15.20
C GLU A 277 3.01 -12.52 14.63
N SER A 278 3.18 -12.19 13.36
CA SER A 278 2.26 -11.40 12.58
C SER A 278 2.31 -11.83 11.12
N VAL A 279 1.16 -11.84 10.46
CA VAL A 279 1.01 -12.28 9.07
C VAL A 279 0.07 -11.33 8.35
N ALA A 280 0.51 -10.75 7.23
CA ALA A 280 -0.38 -9.98 6.34
C ALA A 280 -1.13 -10.94 5.41
N VAL A 281 -2.43 -10.76 5.24
CA VAL A 281 -3.28 -11.61 4.39
C VAL A 281 -4.46 -10.82 3.85
N GLY A 282 -4.64 -10.82 2.52
CA GLY A 282 -5.70 -10.03 1.88
C GLY A 282 -5.67 -8.56 2.30
N THR A 283 -6.74 -8.12 2.97
CA THR A 283 -6.87 -6.75 3.50
C THR A 283 -6.69 -6.69 5.03
N GLU A 284 -6.04 -7.70 5.60
CA GLU A 284 -5.91 -7.91 7.03
C GLU A 284 -4.45 -8.08 7.46
N LEU A 285 -4.15 -7.68 8.69
CA LEU A 285 -2.94 -8.05 9.40
C LEU A 285 -3.34 -8.87 10.62
N LEU A 286 -2.96 -10.14 10.64
CA LEU A 286 -3.13 -11.02 11.78
C LEU A 286 -1.96 -10.87 12.73
N VAL A 287 -2.25 -10.86 14.02
CA VAL A 287 -1.27 -10.69 15.09
C VAL A 287 -1.55 -11.72 16.17
N PHE A 288 -0.55 -12.54 16.47
CA PHE A 288 -0.67 -13.66 17.38
C PHE A 288 0.15 -13.38 18.66
N GLY A 289 -0.47 -13.61 19.81
CA GLY A 289 0.12 -13.42 21.13
C GLY A 289 -0.17 -14.59 22.07
N ASP A 290 0.48 -14.62 23.23
CA ASP A 290 0.37 -15.69 24.24
C ASP A 290 0.51 -17.11 23.65
N ARG A 291 1.67 -17.41 23.07
CA ARG A 291 1.92 -18.71 22.40
C ARG A 291 0.86 -19.04 21.32
N GLY A 292 0.35 -18.01 20.63
CA GLY A 292 -0.66 -18.12 19.59
C GLY A 292 -2.10 -18.26 20.08
N ARG A 293 -2.36 -18.21 21.39
CA ARG A 293 -3.71 -18.33 21.97
C ARG A 293 -4.56 -17.10 21.74
N VAL A 294 -3.95 -15.92 21.72
CA VAL A 294 -4.64 -14.66 21.47
C VAL A 294 -4.36 -14.22 20.04
N ALA A 295 -5.40 -14.11 19.22
CA ALA A 295 -5.31 -13.58 17.87
C ALA A 295 -6.12 -12.29 17.73
N LEU A 296 -5.46 -11.25 17.21
CA LEU A 296 -6.07 -10.00 16.80
C LEU A 296 -5.93 -9.88 15.29
N ARG A 297 -6.95 -9.30 14.64
CA ARG A 297 -6.87 -8.89 13.24
C ARG A 297 -7.06 -7.38 13.14
N TYR A 298 -6.19 -6.74 12.38
CA TYR A 298 -6.39 -5.37 11.92
C TYR A 298 -6.91 -5.40 10.50
N SER A 299 -8.05 -4.74 10.26
CA SER A 299 -8.58 -4.55 8.91
C SER A 299 -8.18 -3.18 8.38
N ILE A 300 -7.52 -3.15 7.23
CA ILE A 300 -7.20 -1.89 6.53
C ILE A 300 -8.47 -1.21 5.99
N LEU A 301 -9.56 -1.98 5.81
CA LEU A 301 -10.83 -1.48 5.30
C LEU A 301 -11.49 -0.59 6.35
N THR A 302 -11.64 -1.11 7.57
CA THR A 302 -12.32 -0.41 8.66
C THR A 302 -11.37 0.46 9.49
N ASN A 303 -10.06 0.32 9.27
CA ASN A 303 -9.01 0.91 10.09
C ASN A 303 -9.26 0.64 11.58
N SER A 304 -9.44 -0.64 11.93
CA SER A 304 -9.76 -1.05 13.28
C SER A 304 -9.25 -2.46 13.60
N TRP A 305 -8.96 -2.68 14.87
CA TRP A 305 -8.64 -4.00 15.41
C TRP A 305 -9.92 -4.72 15.85
N THR A 306 -9.96 -6.03 15.62
CA THR A 306 -10.99 -6.91 16.16
C THR A 306 -10.35 -8.19 16.67
N TRP A 307 -10.98 -8.80 17.68
CA TRP A 307 -10.60 -10.13 18.13
C TRP A 307 -10.97 -11.16 17.06
N LEU A 308 -10.08 -12.12 16.83
CA LEU A 308 -10.41 -13.27 16.01
C LEU A 308 -11.33 -14.18 16.83
N ALA A 309 -12.62 -14.26 16.47
CA ALA A 309 -13.59 -15.11 17.17
C ALA A 309 -13.21 -16.59 17.05
N ASP A 310 -12.77 -16.99 15.85
CA ASP A 310 -12.28 -18.33 15.53
C ASP A 310 -10.75 -18.30 15.42
N GLY A 311 -10.08 -18.61 16.52
CA GLY A 311 -8.62 -18.77 16.57
C GLY A 311 -8.14 -19.94 15.69
N MET A 312 -6.81 -20.11 15.60
CA MET A 312 -6.24 -21.34 15.01
C MET A 312 -6.83 -22.58 15.70
N ASN A 313 -7.04 -23.66 14.95
CA ASN A 313 -7.51 -24.92 15.52
C ASN A 313 -6.49 -25.48 16.52
N THR A 314 -5.20 -25.31 16.22
CA THR A 314 -4.11 -25.60 17.15
C THR A 314 -3.30 -24.32 17.42
N PRO A 315 -3.56 -23.60 18.53
CA PRO A 315 -2.78 -22.44 18.93
C PRO A 315 -1.28 -22.76 19.07
N ARG A 316 -0.44 -21.92 18.47
CA ARG A 316 1.00 -22.18 18.27
C ARG A 316 1.83 -20.90 18.23
N CYS A 317 3.12 -21.01 18.55
CA CYS A 317 4.12 -19.97 18.26
C CYS A 317 5.38 -20.57 17.62
N PHE A 318 6.28 -19.74 17.11
CA PHE A 318 7.46 -20.10 16.33
C PHE A 318 7.15 -20.90 15.07
N PHE A 319 6.02 -20.62 14.43
CA PHE A 319 5.59 -21.33 13.22
C PHE A 319 6.12 -20.65 11.96
N GLY A 320 6.25 -21.43 10.89
CA GLY A 320 6.48 -20.87 9.56
C GLY A 320 5.17 -20.32 9.03
N SER A 321 5.16 -19.10 8.52
CA SER A 321 3.98 -18.49 7.92
C SER A 321 4.28 -17.74 6.65
N ALA A 322 3.34 -17.80 5.70
CA ALA A 322 3.35 -17.01 4.48
C ALA A 322 1.92 -16.84 3.94
N SER A 323 1.70 -15.85 3.09
CA SER A 323 0.39 -15.61 2.48
C SER A 323 0.48 -15.54 0.95
N VAL A 324 -0.64 -15.89 0.32
CA VAL A 324 -0.87 -15.73 -1.12
C VAL A 324 -2.31 -15.26 -1.31
N GLY A 325 -2.46 -14.03 -1.82
CA GLY A 325 -3.75 -13.38 -1.95
C GLY A 325 -4.48 -13.25 -0.61
N GLU A 326 -5.69 -13.80 -0.56
CA GLU A 326 -6.59 -13.78 0.59
C GLU A 326 -6.33 -14.91 1.59
N LYS A 327 -5.31 -15.74 1.36
CA LYS A 327 -5.04 -16.94 2.16
C LYS A 327 -3.69 -16.86 2.86
N ALA A 328 -3.68 -17.12 4.16
CA ALA A 328 -2.48 -17.29 4.96
C ALA A 328 -2.29 -18.76 5.31
N TYR A 329 -1.06 -19.22 5.29
CA TYR A 329 -0.67 -20.59 5.60
C TYR A 329 0.27 -20.54 6.79
N VAL A 330 0.04 -21.43 7.75
CA VAL A 330 0.87 -21.59 8.95
C VAL A 330 1.22 -23.06 9.11
N ALA A 331 2.45 -23.36 9.50
CA ALA A 331 2.90 -24.73 9.69
C ALA A 331 4.00 -24.83 10.75
N GLY A 332 3.95 -25.94 11.50
CA GLY A 332 4.90 -26.19 12.58
C GLY A 332 4.63 -25.29 13.78
N GLY A 333 5.71 -24.91 14.46
CA GLY A 333 5.68 -24.18 15.73
C GLY A 333 5.60 -25.10 16.94
N ALA A 334 5.35 -24.50 18.09
CA ALA A 334 5.15 -25.17 19.35
C ALA A 334 3.83 -24.73 19.99
N ASP A 335 3.08 -25.69 20.54
CA ASP A 335 1.87 -25.40 21.29
C ASP A 335 2.17 -24.81 22.68
N SER A 336 1.12 -24.51 23.44
CA SER A 336 1.26 -23.99 24.79
C SER A 336 1.94 -24.93 25.79
N SER A 337 1.93 -26.24 25.52
CA SER A 337 2.61 -27.28 26.30
C SER A 337 4.05 -27.51 25.82
N ARG A 338 4.53 -26.72 24.85
CA ARG A 338 5.84 -26.83 24.19
C ARG A 338 6.00 -28.09 23.33
N ASN A 339 4.90 -28.72 22.93
CA ASN A 339 4.97 -29.79 21.95
C ASN A 339 5.28 -29.19 20.60
N VAL A 340 6.34 -29.69 19.95
CA VAL A 340 6.71 -29.28 18.59
C VAL A 340 5.72 -29.91 17.61
N LEU A 341 5.14 -29.09 16.75
CA LEU A 341 4.04 -29.47 15.87
C LEU A 341 4.54 -29.79 14.46
N SER A 342 3.89 -30.75 13.79
CA SER A 342 3.97 -30.95 12.34
C SER A 342 2.70 -30.49 11.61
N SER A 343 1.64 -30.17 12.35
CA SER A 343 0.36 -29.74 11.78
C SER A 343 0.50 -28.42 11.05
N ALA A 344 -0.35 -28.23 10.03
CA ALA A 344 -0.44 -27.02 9.23
C ALA A 344 -1.90 -26.59 9.08
N GLU A 345 -2.13 -25.29 8.92
CA GLU A 345 -3.47 -24.72 8.77
C GLU A 345 -3.45 -23.57 7.75
N MET A 346 -4.58 -23.35 7.11
CA MET A 346 -4.82 -22.24 6.19
C MET A 346 -5.93 -21.36 6.74
N TYR A 347 -5.66 -20.07 6.87
CA TYR A 347 -6.68 -19.05 7.13
C TYR A 347 -7.15 -18.43 5.82
N ASP A 348 -8.46 -18.37 5.63
CA ASP A 348 -9.10 -17.62 4.53
C ASP A 348 -9.63 -16.28 5.08
N SER A 349 -9.12 -15.17 4.57
CA SER A 349 -9.48 -13.82 5.03
C SER A 349 -10.83 -13.31 4.52
N GLU A 350 -11.46 -13.96 3.53
CA GLU A 350 -12.80 -13.57 3.07
C GLU A 350 -13.89 -14.29 3.89
N THR A 351 -13.65 -15.55 4.28
CA THR A 351 -14.58 -16.31 5.15
C THR A 351 -14.25 -16.23 6.62
N HIS A 352 -13.05 -15.76 6.97
CA HIS A 352 -12.50 -15.71 8.33
C HIS A 352 -12.42 -17.07 9.02
N THR A 353 -12.09 -18.11 8.27
CA THR A 353 -12.06 -19.48 8.78
C THR A 353 -10.66 -20.10 8.68
N TRP A 354 -10.31 -20.89 9.70
CA TRP A 354 -9.13 -21.74 9.70
C TRP A 354 -9.47 -23.15 9.24
N THR A 355 -8.79 -23.63 8.20
CA THR A 355 -8.93 -24.99 7.68
C THR A 355 -7.67 -25.79 7.96
N PRO A 356 -7.76 -26.98 8.57
CA PRO A 356 -6.60 -27.84 8.75
C PRO A 356 -6.07 -28.33 7.40
N LEU A 357 -4.75 -28.39 7.28
CA LEU A 357 -4.04 -28.97 6.14
C LEU A 357 -3.40 -30.30 6.56
N PRO A 358 -2.99 -31.15 5.59
CA PRO A 358 -2.14 -32.29 5.87
C PRO A 358 -0.91 -31.88 6.69
N SER A 359 -0.52 -32.71 7.65
CA SER A 359 0.68 -32.47 8.45
C SER A 359 1.95 -32.60 7.62
N MET A 360 2.97 -31.82 7.97
CA MET A 360 4.34 -31.99 7.49
C MET A 360 4.90 -33.36 7.90
N ASN A 361 5.93 -33.80 7.19
CA ASN A 361 6.64 -35.04 7.48
C ASN A 361 7.44 -34.94 8.78
N ARG A 362 7.96 -33.74 9.10
CA ARG A 362 8.78 -33.50 10.29
C ARG A 362 8.21 -32.36 11.11
N ALA A 363 8.00 -32.62 12.40
CA ALA A 363 7.65 -31.57 13.36
C ALA A 363 8.82 -30.60 13.53
N ARG A 364 8.53 -29.30 13.52
CA ARG A 364 9.53 -28.24 13.63
C ARG A 364 8.98 -26.98 14.28
N TYR A 365 9.81 -26.28 15.06
CA TYR A 365 9.53 -24.93 15.57
C TYR A 365 10.71 -24.01 15.25
N GLY A 366 10.53 -22.69 15.32
CA GLY A 366 11.57 -21.73 14.94
C GLY A 366 11.88 -21.76 13.43
N CYS A 367 10.92 -22.20 12.63
CA CYS A 367 11.05 -22.31 11.19
C CYS A 367 10.55 -21.05 10.48
N SER A 368 10.84 -20.93 9.19
CA SER A 368 10.41 -19.81 8.35
C SER A 368 9.52 -20.28 7.21
N GLY A 369 8.41 -19.58 7.00
CA GLY A 369 7.48 -19.83 5.90
C GLY A 369 7.70 -18.85 4.74
N VAL A 370 7.65 -19.32 3.50
CA VAL A 370 7.67 -18.46 2.30
C VAL A 370 6.77 -19.04 1.20
N PHE A 371 6.25 -18.18 0.33
CA PHE A 371 5.64 -18.59 -0.94
C PHE A 371 6.62 -18.39 -2.09
N MET A 372 6.83 -19.46 -2.85
CA MET A 372 7.73 -19.53 -4.01
C MET A 372 7.17 -20.59 -4.94
N ASP A 373 7.35 -20.47 -6.25
CA ASP A 373 6.94 -21.47 -7.26
C ASP A 373 5.48 -21.94 -7.15
N GLY A 374 4.59 -21.06 -6.66
CA GLY A 374 3.18 -21.38 -6.41
C GLY A 374 2.95 -22.36 -5.26
N ARG A 375 3.93 -22.55 -4.38
CA ARG A 375 3.94 -23.51 -3.26
C ARG A 375 4.31 -22.83 -1.95
N PHE A 376 3.86 -23.42 -0.85
CA PHE A 376 4.20 -22.96 0.49
C PHE A 376 5.40 -23.75 1.02
N TYR A 377 6.52 -23.07 1.27
CA TYR A 377 7.74 -23.67 1.80
C TYR A 377 7.88 -23.37 3.28
N VAL A 378 8.30 -24.36 4.06
CA VAL A 378 8.65 -24.24 5.48
C VAL A 378 10.09 -24.71 5.64
N ILE A 379 10.98 -23.79 6.01
CA ILE A 379 12.43 -23.96 5.90
C ILE A 379 13.07 -23.87 7.29
N GLY A 380 13.97 -24.81 7.57
CA GLY A 380 14.79 -24.82 8.78
C GLY A 380 14.01 -25.10 10.07
N GLY A 381 14.49 -24.51 11.16
CA GLY A 381 13.96 -24.68 12.51
C GLY A 381 14.52 -25.90 13.23
N ASN A 382 13.86 -26.30 14.32
CA ASN A 382 14.36 -27.27 15.27
C ASN A 382 13.31 -28.36 15.47
N SER A 383 13.77 -29.61 15.55
CA SER A 383 12.93 -30.76 15.86
C SER A 383 12.51 -30.82 17.33
N SER A 384 11.63 -31.77 17.67
CA SER A 384 11.21 -32.06 19.05
C SER A 384 12.37 -32.42 19.99
N SER A 385 13.48 -32.95 19.47
CA SER A 385 14.69 -33.24 20.25
C SER A 385 15.70 -32.09 20.23
N HIS A 386 15.26 -30.87 19.89
CA HIS A 386 16.09 -29.65 19.74
C HIS A 386 17.21 -29.74 18.69
N LYS A 387 17.24 -30.80 17.86
CA LYS A 387 18.18 -30.90 16.74
C LYS A 387 17.80 -29.91 15.65
N VAL A 388 18.76 -29.09 15.23
CA VAL A 388 18.62 -28.17 14.09
C VAL A 388 18.32 -28.96 12.82
N LEU A 389 17.32 -28.50 12.07
CA LEU A 389 16.89 -29.08 10.81
C LEU A 389 17.46 -28.26 9.66
N THR A 390 18.23 -28.90 8.79
CA THR A 390 18.73 -28.28 7.54
C THR A 390 17.75 -28.44 6.37
N CYS A 391 16.74 -29.31 6.50
CA CYS A 391 15.75 -29.56 5.45
C CYS A 391 14.64 -28.50 5.44
N GLY A 392 14.10 -28.24 4.25
CA GLY A 392 12.81 -27.58 4.06
C GLY A 392 11.72 -28.58 3.67
N GLU A 393 10.47 -28.16 3.73
CA GLU A 393 9.33 -28.90 3.18
C GLU A 393 8.47 -27.98 2.31
N GLU A 394 8.06 -28.46 1.14
CA GLU A 394 7.17 -27.75 0.22
C GLU A 394 5.78 -28.38 0.24
N TYR A 395 4.74 -27.55 0.38
CA TYR A 395 3.35 -27.94 0.25
C TYR A 395 2.85 -27.57 -1.13
N ASP A 396 2.43 -28.57 -1.89
CA ASP A 396 1.76 -28.39 -3.18
C ASP A 396 0.26 -28.17 -2.93
N LEU A 397 -0.24 -26.99 -3.27
CA LEU A 397 -1.62 -26.58 -3.01
C LEU A 397 -2.64 -27.41 -3.80
N ASN A 398 -2.25 -27.92 -4.97
CA ASN A 398 -3.13 -28.69 -5.85
C ASN A 398 -3.19 -30.16 -5.40
N ARG A 399 -2.02 -30.74 -5.11
CA ARG A 399 -1.91 -32.13 -4.65
C ARG A 399 -2.28 -32.30 -3.19
N ARG A 400 -2.27 -31.22 -2.41
CA ARG A 400 -2.46 -31.22 -0.96
C ARG A 400 -1.50 -32.20 -0.28
N SER A 401 -0.22 -32.05 -0.57
CA SER A 401 0.81 -32.96 -0.04
C SER A 401 2.13 -32.22 0.21
N TRP A 402 2.86 -32.66 1.22
CA TRP A 402 4.19 -32.17 1.55
C TRP A 402 5.29 -33.01 0.91
N ARG A 403 6.36 -32.35 0.44
CA ARG A 403 7.60 -33.00 0.01
C ARG A 403 8.78 -32.42 0.76
N VAL A 404 9.66 -33.29 1.26
CA VAL A 404 10.91 -32.90 1.93
C VAL A 404 11.96 -32.51 0.90
N ILE A 405 12.70 -31.44 1.20
CA ILE A 405 13.88 -30.98 0.47
C ILE A 405 15.03 -30.96 1.47
N ASP A 406 15.91 -31.94 1.39
CA ASP A 406 17.05 -32.05 2.29
C ASP A 406 18.03 -30.88 2.09
N ASN A 407 18.68 -30.44 3.17
CA ASN A 407 19.72 -29.41 3.16
C ASN A 407 19.33 -28.02 2.60
N MET A 408 18.04 -27.73 2.41
CA MET A 408 17.56 -26.44 1.89
C MET A 408 18.03 -25.21 2.67
N SER A 409 18.26 -25.32 3.99
CA SER A 409 18.80 -24.22 4.82
C SER A 409 20.27 -24.38 5.18
N GLN A 410 20.96 -25.35 4.60
CA GLN A 410 22.38 -25.59 4.89
C GLN A 410 23.22 -24.36 4.51
N GLY A 411 24.03 -23.89 5.45
CA GLY A 411 24.88 -22.72 5.24
C GLY A 411 24.19 -21.37 5.50
N LEU A 412 23.00 -21.38 6.11
CA LEU A 412 22.38 -20.22 6.76
C LEU A 412 22.62 -20.23 8.28
N ASN A 413 22.06 -19.25 8.99
CA ASN A 413 22.09 -19.15 10.45
C ASN A 413 21.33 -20.31 11.10
N GLU A 414 22.06 -21.35 11.47
CA GLU A 414 21.55 -22.53 12.18
C GLU A 414 21.62 -22.27 13.69
N THR A 415 20.47 -22.06 14.33
CA THR A 415 20.40 -21.79 15.78
C THR A 415 19.64 -22.90 16.53
N ASP A 416 20.15 -23.29 17.70
CA ASP A 416 19.51 -24.27 18.59
C ASP A 416 18.39 -23.66 19.45
N GLU A 417 18.38 -22.32 19.62
CA GLU A 417 17.35 -21.59 20.36
C GLU A 417 16.03 -21.35 19.60
N GLY A 418 15.89 -21.85 18.37
CA GLY A 418 14.64 -21.75 17.59
C GLY A 418 14.33 -20.35 17.06
N ALA A 419 15.37 -19.57 16.74
CA ALA A 419 15.21 -18.31 16.02
C ALA A 419 14.93 -18.58 14.54
N SER A 420 13.87 -17.97 14.01
CA SER A 420 13.49 -18.13 12.60
C SER A 420 14.50 -17.49 11.66
N LEU A 421 14.77 -18.17 10.54
CA LEU A 421 15.58 -17.65 9.44
C LEU A 421 14.94 -16.39 8.84
N LEU A 422 15.75 -15.36 8.61
CA LEU A 422 15.30 -14.13 7.97
C LEU A 422 15.22 -14.33 6.45
N LEU A 423 14.08 -14.84 5.98
CA LEU A 423 13.83 -15.17 4.57
C LEU A 423 12.84 -14.18 3.90
N ALA A 424 13.06 -13.94 2.61
CA ALA A 424 12.18 -13.14 1.76
C ALA A 424 12.17 -13.67 0.32
N VAL A 425 11.03 -13.61 -0.36
CA VAL A 425 10.91 -13.99 -1.77
C VAL A 425 10.57 -12.76 -2.60
N VAL A 426 11.40 -12.44 -3.60
CA VAL A 426 11.20 -11.33 -4.54
C VAL A 426 11.29 -11.88 -5.95
N ASN A 427 10.31 -11.59 -6.80
CA ASN A 427 10.27 -12.09 -8.19
C ASN A 427 10.48 -13.61 -8.28
N ASN A 428 9.87 -14.36 -7.35
CA ASN A 428 9.99 -15.81 -7.25
C ASN A 428 11.39 -16.33 -6.85
N GLU A 429 12.33 -15.45 -6.50
CA GLU A 429 13.66 -15.80 -6.02
C GLU A 429 13.72 -15.70 -4.50
N LEU A 430 14.34 -16.70 -3.86
CA LEU A 430 14.43 -16.79 -2.40
C LEU A 430 15.75 -16.20 -1.91
N TYR A 431 15.66 -15.29 -0.94
CA TYR A 431 16.78 -14.59 -0.32
C TYR A 431 16.80 -14.82 1.19
N ALA A 432 17.99 -14.76 1.78
CA ALA A 432 18.22 -14.85 3.21
C ALA A 432 19.16 -13.73 3.68
N ALA A 433 18.86 -13.19 4.86
CA ALA A 433 19.77 -12.34 5.62
C ALA A 433 20.56 -13.19 6.64
N ASP A 434 21.83 -13.43 6.33
CA ASP A 434 22.78 -14.11 7.22
C ASP A 434 23.43 -13.08 8.15
N TYR A 435 22.82 -12.87 9.32
CA TYR A 435 23.18 -11.84 10.29
C TYR A 435 24.34 -12.16 11.27
N GLU A 436 24.80 -13.42 11.40
CA GLU A 436 25.71 -13.78 12.51
C GLU A 436 27.19 -13.55 12.16
N LYS A 437 27.77 -14.40 11.31
CA LYS A 437 29.24 -14.41 11.12
C LYS A 437 29.72 -13.36 10.14
N ASN A 438 28.95 -13.14 9.07
CA ASN A 438 29.43 -12.37 7.93
C ASN A 438 28.54 -11.20 7.51
N ASN A 439 27.33 -11.06 8.07
CA ASN A 439 26.36 -10.04 7.66
C ASN A 439 26.10 -10.06 6.13
N GLU A 440 25.72 -11.21 5.61
CA GLU A 440 25.63 -11.47 4.17
C GLU A 440 24.19 -11.54 3.67
N LEU A 441 23.98 -11.00 2.47
CA LEU A 441 22.81 -11.31 1.66
C LEU A 441 23.12 -12.56 0.84
N LYS A 442 22.28 -13.57 0.98
CA LYS A 442 22.36 -14.82 0.22
C LYS A 442 21.12 -15.01 -0.65
N GLN A 443 21.30 -15.60 -1.83
CA GLN A 443 20.23 -16.06 -2.72
C GLN A 443 20.28 -17.58 -2.82
N TYR A 444 19.12 -18.22 -2.82
CA TYR A 444 18.99 -19.65 -2.97
C TYR A 444 18.99 -20.04 -4.45
N ASP A 445 19.96 -20.87 -4.83
CA ASP A 445 20.02 -21.52 -6.13
C ASP A 445 19.15 -22.77 -6.10
N LYS A 446 18.02 -22.71 -6.80
CA LYS A 446 17.01 -23.78 -6.82
C LYS A 446 17.47 -25.04 -7.54
N LEU A 447 18.40 -24.92 -8.49
CA LEU A 447 18.87 -26.05 -9.29
C LEU A 447 19.84 -26.92 -8.49
N ASP A 448 20.77 -26.25 -7.80
CA ASP A 448 21.84 -26.91 -7.05
C ASP A 448 21.52 -27.09 -5.56
N ASN A 449 20.37 -26.58 -5.08
CA ASN A 449 19.97 -26.61 -3.67
C ASN A 449 21.05 -26.05 -2.74
N LYS A 450 21.54 -24.84 -3.07
CA LYS A 450 22.65 -24.19 -2.35
C LYS A 450 22.41 -22.69 -2.21
N TRP A 451 23.06 -22.08 -1.22
CA TRP A 451 23.03 -20.64 -1.03
C TRP A 451 24.25 -19.96 -1.63
N ILE A 452 24.02 -18.94 -2.45
CA ILE A 452 25.04 -18.12 -3.09
C ILE A 452 25.09 -16.77 -2.36
N THR A 453 26.27 -16.39 -1.86
CA THR A 453 26.49 -15.06 -1.27
C THR A 453 26.52 -13.99 -2.36
N LEU A 454 25.64 -13.00 -2.26
CA LEU A 454 25.55 -11.87 -3.18
C LEU A 454 26.34 -10.64 -2.71
N GLY A 455 26.55 -10.50 -1.41
CA GLY A 455 27.26 -9.35 -0.83
C GLY A 455 26.92 -9.16 0.65
N LYS A 456 27.24 -7.97 1.18
CA LYS A 456 26.94 -7.59 2.57
C LYS A 456 25.59 -6.92 2.71
N LEU A 457 24.91 -7.15 3.83
CA LEU A 457 23.71 -6.42 4.21
C LEU A 457 24.06 -4.97 4.59
N PRO A 458 23.16 -4.00 4.32
CA PRO A 458 23.42 -2.58 4.59
C PRO A 458 23.34 -2.22 6.09
N VAL A 459 22.83 -3.12 6.91
CA VAL A 459 22.66 -2.98 8.36
C VAL A 459 23.21 -4.22 9.04
N HIS A 460 23.65 -4.08 10.29
CA HIS A 460 24.18 -5.16 11.11
C HIS A 460 23.28 -5.40 12.32
N SER A 461 23.01 -6.67 12.60
CA SER A 461 22.39 -7.09 13.87
C SER A 461 23.31 -6.78 15.04
N LYS A 462 22.73 -6.33 16.17
CA LYS A 462 23.40 -6.31 17.48
C LYS A 462 23.01 -7.51 18.33
N ASP A 463 21.94 -8.21 17.96
CA ASP A 463 21.48 -9.44 18.59
C ASP A 463 22.12 -10.67 17.92
N LYS A 464 22.64 -11.61 18.71
CA LYS A 464 23.23 -12.86 18.19
C LYS A 464 22.25 -13.72 17.38
N TYR A 465 20.95 -13.48 17.51
CA TYR A 465 19.90 -14.21 16.82
C TYR A 465 19.12 -13.35 15.81
N GLY A 466 19.62 -12.15 15.47
CA GLY A 466 19.03 -11.29 14.44
C GLY A 466 17.62 -10.78 14.77
N ARG A 467 17.17 -10.86 16.03
CA ARG A 467 15.79 -10.52 16.44
C ARG A 467 15.48 -9.03 16.37
N ASP A 468 16.52 -8.21 16.27
CA ASP A 468 16.49 -6.76 16.09
C ASP A 468 16.52 -6.34 14.62
N MET A 469 16.52 -7.30 13.69
CA MET A 469 16.48 -7.06 12.24
C MET A 469 15.12 -7.43 11.63
N GLY A 470 14.71 -6.64 10.64
CA GLY A 470 13.65 -6.98 9.71
C GLY A 470 14.18 -7.26 8.31
N PHE A 471 13.77 -8.37 7.71
CA PHE A 471 14.02 -8.75 6.31
C PHE A 471 12.78 -9.32 5.58
N ARG A 472 12.13 -8.54 4.68
CA ARG A 472 10.95 -8.97 3.87
C ARG A 472 11.02 -8.39 2.47
N ALA A 473 10.23 -9.01 1.59
CA ALA A 473 9.91 -8.46 0.29
C ALA A 473 8.89 -7.31 0.40
N CYS A 474 9.01 -6.33 -0.48
CA CYS A 474 8.05 -5.26 -0.69
C CYS A 474 8.00 -4.96 -2.19
N GLY A 475 7.00 -5.53 -2.89
CA GLY A 475 6.94 -5.53 -4.35
C GLY A 475 8.18 -6.17 -4.98
N ASP A 476 8.89 -5.40 -5.81
CA ASP A 476 10.10 -5.84 -6.52
C ASP A 476 11.39 -5.64 -5.72
N ARG A 477 11.31 -5.41 -4.39
CA ARG A 477 12.44 -5.03 -3.56
C ARG A 477 12.56 -5.87 -2.29
N LEU A 478 13.80 -6.00 -1.84
CA LEU A 478 14.12 -6.43 -0.49
C LEU A 478 14.20 -5.20 0.43
N ILE A 479 13.48 -5.27 1.54
CA ILE A 479 13.55 -4.30 2.63
C ILE A 479 14.34 -4.92 3.77
N VAL A 480 15.38 -4.21 4.19
CA VAL A 480 16.17 -4.55 5.38
C VAL A 480 16.03 -3.42 6.40
N ILE A 481 15.62 -3.77 7.60
CA ILE A 481 15.49 -2.85 8.73
C ILE A 481 16.49 -3.33 9.77
N GLY A 482 17.40 -2.44 10.16
CA GLY A 482 18.38 -2.72 11.20
C GLY A 482 17.90 -2.34 12.58
N PRO A 483 18.69 -2.64 13.61
CA PRO A 483 18.44 -2.11 14.95
C PRO A 483 18.41 -0.58 14.93
N PRO A 484 17.69 0.05 15.88
CA PRO A 484 17.72 1.48 16.08
C PRO A 484 19.17 1.95 16.28
N SER A 485 19.66 2.83 15.42
CA SER A 485 20.99 3.42 15.56
C SER A 485 20.89 4.65 16.48
N VAL A 486 21.75 4.70 17.50
CA VAL A 486 21.82 5.85 18.45
C VAL A 486 22.50 7.06 17.80
N TRP A 487 23.15 6.87 16.65
CA TRP A 487 23.83 7.88 15.85
C TRP A 487 23.61 7.54 14.37
N TRP A 488 23.75 8.50 13.46
CA TRP A 488 23.58 8.43 12.00
C TRP A 488 22.21 8.89 11.44
N LEU A 489 22.13 10.19 11.16
CA LEU A 489 21.27 10.78 10.14
C LEU A 489 22.00 10.69 8.80
N SER A 490 21.54 9.86 7.88
CA SER A 490 22.02 9.85 6.49
C SER A 490 20.87 9.46 5.56
N PHE A 491 20.30 10.44 4.86
CA PHE A 491 19.52 10.17 3.66
C PHE A 491 20.49 9.71 2.57
N ILE A 492 20.54 8.41 2.28
CA ILE A 492 21.31 7.94 1.12
C ILE A 492 20.40 8.03 -0.10
N HIS A 493 20.41 9.21 -0.73
CA HIS A 493 20.33 9.28 -2.19
C HIS A 493 21.59 8.61 -2.74
N GLY A 494 21.38 7.56 -3.53
CA GLY A 494 22.44 6.64 -3.91
C GLY A 494 23.55 7.24 -4.78
N SER A 495 24.73 6.63 -4.68
CA SER A 495 25.58 6.42 -5.85
C SER A 495 26.44 5.17 -5.65
N ARG A 496 26.41 4.30 -6.68
CA ARG A 496 27.22 3.09 -6.89
C ARG A 496 27.07 1.92 -5.92
N MET A 497 26.03 1.12 -6.15
CA MET A 497 26.18 -0.27 -6.64
C MET A 497 24.84 -0.67 -7.26
N GLY A 498 24.87 -1.28 -8.45
CA GLY A 498 23.68 -1.90 -9.01
C GLY A 498 23.34 -3.13 -8.19
N ASN A 499 22.45 -2.98 -7.19
CA ASN A 499 21.65 -4.02 -6.54
C ASN A 499 20.68 -3.32 -5.57
N ARG A 500 19.36 -3.50 -5.77
CA ARG A 500 18.29 -2.77 -5.06
C ARG A 500 18.01 -3.38 -3.67
N LEU A 501 18.86 -3.09 -2.69
CA LEU A 501 18.49 -3.19 -1.27
C LEU A 501 18.07 -1.82 -0.77
N CYS A 502 16.84 -1.68 -0.28
CA CYS A 502 16.39 -0.46 0.40
C CYS A 502 16.51 -0.66 1.91
N GLY A 503 17.39 0.10 2.56
CA GLY A 503 17.44 0.22 4.01
C GLY A 503 16.41 1.24 4.48
N ILE A 504 15.61 0.89 5.49
CA ILE A 504 14.71 1.83 6.17
C ILE A 504 15.21 1.97 7.61
N CYS A 505 15.64 3.19 7.98
CA CYS A 505 15.99 3.53 9.36
C CYS A 505 14.76 4.08 10.07
N LEU A 506 14.46 3.55 11.26
CA LEU A 506 13.34 4.00 12.08
C LEU A 506 13.68 5.33 12.79
N PRO A 507 12.70 6.25 12.97
CA PRO A 507 12.90 7.47 13.74
C PRO A 507 13.25 7.19 15.22
N HIS A 508 13.90 8.16 15.88
CA HIS A 508 14.41 8.05 17.26
C HIS A 508 13.34 7.63 18.28
N GLY A 509 13.69 6.67 19.17
CA GLY A 509 12.93 6.37 20.40
C GLY A 509 12.46 4.93 20.60
N HIS A 510 12.76 3.99 19.69
CA HIS A 510 12.17 2.65 19.72
C HIS A 510 13.19 1.56 20.10
N THR A 511 13.46 1.32 21.38
CA THR A 511 14.34 0.23 21.83
C THR A 511 13.58 -1.08 21.98
N GLY A 512 13.56 -1.95 20.96
CA GLY A 512 13.04 -3.31 21.08
C GLY A 512 12.91 -4.10 19.79
N THR A 513 12.49 -5.36 19.90
CA THR A 513 12.25 -6.28 18.78
C THR A 513 11.25 -5.67 17.79
N THR A 514 11.67 -5.52 16.54
CA THR A 514 10.84 -4.94 15.47
C THR A 514 10.09 -6.06 14.77
N LYS A 515 8.75 -6.07 14.86
CA LYS A 515 7.92 -6.94 14.01
C LYS A 515 7.47 -6.15 12.80
N PHE A 516 7.49 -6.79 11.64
CA PHE A 516 7.19 -6.10 10.40
C PHE A 516 6.57 -7.04 9.35
N CYS A 517 5.57 -6.52 8.65
CA CYS A 517 4.81 -7.22 7.62
C CYS A 517 4.55 -6.30 6.43
N VAL A 518 4.45 -6.89 5.24
CA VAL A 518 4.11 -6.18 4.00
C VAL A 518 2.97 -6.95 3.32
N PRO A 519 1.80 -6.34 3.11
CA PRO A 519 0.71 -6.92 2.32
C PRO A 519 0.96 -6.83 0.80
#